data_AF-A0A166ZTI5-F1
#
_entry.id   AF-A0A166ZTI5-F1
#
_cell.length_a   1.000
_cell.length_b   1.000
_cell.length_c   1.000
_cell.angle_alpha   90.00
_cell.angle_beta   90.00
_cell.angle_gamma   90.00
#
_symmetry.space_group_name_H-M   'P 1'
#
loop_
_entity.id
_entity.type
_entity.pdbx_description
1 polymer ?
#
loop_
_entity_poly.entity_id
_entity_poly.type
_entity_poly.pdbx_seq_one_letter_code
_entity_poly.pdbx_strand_id
1 'polypeptide(L)'
;MASFLEQLLHSGFCFKDKKKEVLNKELFPGFIWEISLEDDTWEELYEVGFCIWSPLFGKLMTILFTEHKTLANEYHRRALIDDNKGCISFSSVAWEEAPTGQMELYSAATYLSLNEFLTKLESAKEAKDIYSLIYEYPMSKFAPPSELLWVYLYLLKEMGLSNLEILDKLASEQENFPAKTLKPVDLTLLEAFEVSYNKARGQ
;
A
#
# COMPACT_ATOMS: atom_id res chain seq x y z
N MET A 1 -6.71 4.04 -29.93
CA MET A 1 -6.36 4.37 -28.53
C MET A 1 -5.37 3.30 -28.08
N ALA A 2 -4.31 3.64 -27.33
CA ALA A 2 -3.40 2.62 -26.82
C ALA A 2 -4.13 1.75 -25.79
N SER A 3 -3.92 0.43 -25.80
CA SER A 3 -4.55 -0.48 -24.84
C SER A 3 -4.08 -0.21 -23.40
N PHE A 4 -4.82 -0.70 -22.40
CA PHE A 4 -4.42 -0.59 -20.99
C PHE A 4 -2.99 -1.09 -20.76
N LEU A 5 -2.70 -2.28 -21.29
CA LEU A 5 -1.38 -2.89 -21.23
C LEU A 5 -0.30 -2.03 -21.92
N GLU A 6 -0.57 -1.49 -23.11
CA GLU A 6 0.38 -0.62 -23.81
C GLU A 6 0.73 0.61 -22.98
N GLN A 7 -0.26 1.25 -22.35
CA GLN A 7 -0.04 2.42 -21.49
C GLN A 7 0.80 2.07 -20.26
N LEU A 8 0.53 0.93 -19.60
CA LEU A 8 1.33 0.47 -18.47
C LEU A 8 2.78 0.20 -18.87
N LEU A 9 3.01 -0.51 -19.98
CA LEU A 9 4.36 -0.81 -20.46
C LEU A 9 5.12 0.47 -20.83
N HIS A 10 4.46 1.47 -21.45
CA HIS A 10 5.06 2.77 -21.73
C HIS A 10 5.41 3.56 -20.47
N SER A 11 4.61 3.42 -19.41
CA SER A 11 4.90 3.96 -18.08
C SER A 11 5.98 3.17 -17.32
N GLY A 12 6.63 2.18 -17.95
CA GLY A 12 7.77 1.47 -17.38
C GLY A 12 7.41 0.30 -16.47
N PHE A 13 6.17 -0.19 -16.53
CA PHE A 13 5.83 -1.50 -15.96
C PHE A 13 6.44 -2.63 -16.80
N CYS A 14 6.81 -3.71 -16.13
CA CYS A 14 7.37 -4.91 -16.75
C CYS A 14 6.63 -6.16 -16.27
N PHE A 15 6.58 -7.19 -17.10
CA PHE A 15 6.05 -8.48 -16.68
C PHE A 15 6.97 -9.10 -15.61
N LYS A 16 6.37 -9.44 -14.46
CA LYS A 16 7.05 -10.07 -13.33
C LYS A 16 7.26 -11.57 -13.57
N ASP A 17 6.32 -12.21 -14.27
CA ASP A 17 6.28 -13.64 -14.48
C ASP A 17 6.27 -14.03 -15.97
N LYS A 18 6.53 -15.32 -16.23
CA LYS A 18 6.56 -15.88 -17.60
C LYS A 18 5.17 -16.04 -18.22
N LYS A 19 4.13 -16.14 -17.38
CA LYS A 19 2.74 -16.26 -17.83
C LYS A 19 2.16 -14.91 -18.25
N LYS A 20 2.86 -13.82 -17.92
CA LYS A 20 2.47 -12.44 -18.14
C LYS A 20 1.17 -12.09 -17.42
N GLU A 21 0.90 -12.67 -16.26
CA GLU A 21 -0.32 -12.38 -15.47
C GLU A 21 -0.13 -11.16 -14.56
N VAL A 22 1.13 -10.83 -14.25
CA VAL A 22 1.47 -9.75 -13.32
C VAL A 22 2.46 -8.77 -13.94
N LEU A 23 2.13 -7.48 -13.82
CA LEU A 23 3.01 -6.36 -14.12
C LEU A 23 3.53 -5.75 -12.82
N ASN A 24 4.79 -5.31 -12.81
CA ASN A 24 5.34 -4.57 -11.68
C ASN A 24 6.24 -3.41 -12.11
N LYS A 25 6.40 -2.47 -11.19
CA LYS A 25 7.31 -1.33 -11.29
C LYS A 25 7.78 -0.97 -9.90
N GLU A 26 9.09 -0.84 -9.71
CA GLU A 26 9.63 -0.25 -8.48
C GLU A 26 9.49 1.27 -8.58
N LEU A 27 8.74 1.88 -7.65
CA LEU A 27 8.50 3.32 -7.64
C LEU A 27 9.75 4.08 -7.15
N PHE A 28 10.33 3.56 -6.08
CA PHE A 28 11.60 3.93 -5.48
C PHE A 28 12.08 2.75 -4.60
N PRO A 29 13.34 2.74 -4.13
CA PRO A 29 13.93 1.56 -3.48
C PRO A 29 13.05 0.97 -2.37
N GLY A 30 12.65 -0.28 -2.54
CA GLY A 30 11.88 -1.03 -1.55
C GLY A 30 10.36 -0.86 -1.62
N PHE A 31 9.83 -0.04 -2.54
CA PHE A 31 8.40 0.12 -2.77
C PHE A 31 8.03 -0.28 -4.21
N ILE A 32 7.27 -1.35 -4.33
CA ILE A 32 6.94 -1.98 -5.61
C ILE A 32 5.45 -1.85 -5.84
N TRP A 33 5.08 -1.24 -6.96
CA TRP A 33 3.73 -1.29 -7.47
C TRP A 33 3.55 -2.55 -8.32
N GLU A 34 2.44 -3.25 -8.09
CA GLU A 34 2.09 -4.47 -8.80
C GLU A 34 0.65 -4.40 -9.29
N ILE A 35 0.44 -4.87 -10.51
CA ILE A 35 -0.87 -4.96 -11.16
C ILE A 35 -1.04 -6.41 -11.59
N SER A 36 -2.01 -7.10 -11.01
CA SER A 36 -2.37 -8.46 -11.36
C SER A 36 -3.67 -8.49 -12.15
N LEU A 37 -3.72 -9.37 -13.13
CA LEU A 37 -5.00 -9.79 -13.71
C LEU A 37 -5.84 -10.49 -12.64
N GLU A 38 -7.11 -10.10 -12.52
CA GLU A 38 -8.13 -10.91 -11.84
C GLU A 38 -8.88 -11.80 -12.86
N ASP A 39 -8.90 -11.39 -14.13
CA ASP A 39 -9.46 -12.13 -15.28
C ASP A 39 -8.39 -12.91 -16.08
N ASP A 40 -8.81 -13.66 -17.11
CA ASP A 40 -7.90 -14.56 -17.84
C ASP A 40 -6.92 -13.82 -18.80
N THR A 41 -7.23 -12.60 -19.27
CA THR A 41 -6.39 -11.89 -20.27
C THR A 41 -6.35 -10.37 -20.11
N TRP A 42 -5.26 -9.73 -20.57
CA TRP A 42 -5.14 -8.26 -20.65
C TRP A 42 -5.96 -7.61 -21.78
N GLU A 43 -6.59 -8.39 -22.66
CA GLU A 43 -7.40 -7.89 -23.77
C GLU A 43 -8.88 -7.75 -23.38
N GLU A 44 -9.35 -8.62 -22.48
CA GLU A 44 -10.72 -8.66 -21.95
C GLU A 44 -10.71 -8.32 -20.45
N LEU A 45 -10.21 -7.12 -20.12
CA LEU A 45 -10.07 -6.64 -18.75
C LEU A 45 -11.38 -6.06 -18.24
N TYR A 46 -11.98 -6.68 -17.22
CA TYR A 46 -13.04 -6.07 -16.43
C TYR A 46 -12.51 -5.53 -15.11
N GLU A 47 -11.58 -6.26 -14.50
CA GLU A 47 -11.04 -5.93 -13.19
C GLU A 47 -9.54 -6.26 -13.08
N VAL A 48 -8.81 -5.41 -12.33
CA VAL A 48 -7.39 -5.62 -12.03
C VAL A 48 -7.13 -5.42 -10.55
N GLY A 49 -6.24 -6.26 -10.01
CA GLY A 49 -5.71 -6.13 -8.66
C GLY A 49 -4.56 -5.15 -8.65
N PHE A 50 -4.64 -4.11 -7.81
CA PHE A 50 -3.57 -3.16 -7.58
C PHE A 50 -2.97 -3.38 -6.19
N CYS A 51 -1.66 -3.58 -6.14
CA CYS A 51 -0.93 -3.75 -4.89
C CYS A 51 0.25 -2.79 -4.78
N ILE A 52 0.49 -2.31 -3.55
CA ILE A 52 1.78 -1.73 -3.16
C ILE A 52 2.45 -2.69 -2.20
N TRP A 53 3.69 -3.06 -2.50
CA TRP A 53 4.50 -3.96 -1.69
C TRP A 53 5.70 -3.24 -1.09
N SER A 54 6.03 -3.57 0.15
CA SER A 54 7.37 -3.36 0.73
C SER A 54 7.87 -4.66 1.36
N PRO A 55 8.95 -5.25 0.81
CA PRO A 55 9.59 -6.40 1.45
C PRO A 55 10.07 -6.10 2.88
N LEU A 56 10.42 -4.84 3.18
CA LEU A 56 10.79 -4.42 4.53
C LEU A 56 9.60 -4.50 5.48
N PHE A 57 8.42 -4.06 5.04
CA PHE A 57 7.18 -4.19 5.81
C PHE A 57 6.85 -5.66 6.11
N GLY A 58 6.98 -6.54 5.13
CA GLY A 58 6.76 -7.99 5.31
C GLY A 58 7.69 -8.60 6.36
N LYS A 59 8.99 -8.26 6.31
CA LYS A 59 9.97 -8.68 7.32
C LYS A 59 9.66 -8.12 8.71
N LEU A 60 9.34 -6.83 8.80
CA LEU A 60 8.95 -6.17 10.05
C LEU A 60 7.74 -6.87 10.69
N MET A 61 6.67 -7.11 9.92
CA MET A 61 5.48 -7.79 10.43
C MET A 61 5.78 -9.20 10.89
N THR A 62 6.62 -9.93 10.15
CA THR A 62 7.08 -11.26 10.55
C THR A 62 7.79 -11.22 11.91
N ILE A 63 8.72 -10.28 12.11
CA ILE A 63 9.47 -10.14 13.37
C ILE A 63 8.53 -9.73 14.51
N LEU A 64 7.75 -8.67 14.31
CA LEU A 64 6.82 -8.14 15.33
C LEU A 64 5.85 -9.22 15.83
N PHE A 65 5.25 -9.97 14.91
CA PHE A 65 4.26 -11.00 15.25
C PHE A 65 4.87 -12.37 15.60
N THR A 66 6.18 -12.53 15.51
CA THR A 66 6.90 -13.69 16.06
C THR A 66 7.36 -13.38 17.49
N GLU A 67 7.99 -12.23 17.70
CA GLU A 67 8.66 -11.88 18.98
C GLU A 67 7.73 -11.16 19.96
N HIS A 68 6.80 -10.34 19.46
CA HIS A 68 5.93 -9.48 20.27
C HIS A 68 4.44 -9.75 20.02
N LYS A 69 4.11 -10.96 19.55
CA LYS A 69 2.74 -11.35 19.15
C LYS A 69 1.66 -10.99 20.17
N THR A 70 1.89 -11.31 21.45
CA THR A 70 0.91 -11.05 22.51
C THR A 70 0.64 -9.56 22.63
N LEU A 71 1.70 -8.76 22.77
CA LEU A 71 1.62 -7.30 22.87
C LEU A 71 0.93 -6.69 21.64
N ALA A 72 1.39 -7.01 20.44
CA ALA A 72 0.86 -6.43 19.19
C ALA A 72 -0.66 -6.68 19.03
N ASN A 73 -1.11 -7.90 19.37
CA ASN A 73 -2.52 -8.28 19.30
C ASN A 73 -3.42 -7.58 20.32
N GLU A 74 -2.85 -6.97 21.38
CA GLU A 74 -3.63 -6.13 22.30
C GLU A 74 -4.04 -4.79 21.67
N TYR A 75 -3.37 -4.34 20.59
CA TYR A 75 -3.67 -3.07 19.93
C TYR A 75 -4.44 -3.27 18.62
N HIS A 76 -3.98 -4.20 17.77
CA HIS A 76 -4.63 -4.53 16.51
C HIS A 76 -4.24 -5.94 16.08
N ARG A 77 -5.18 -6.73 15.57
CA ARG A 77 -4.85 -8.06 15.04
C ARG A 77 -4.26 -7.92 13.65
N ARG A 78 -3.36 -8.84 13.29
CA ARG A 78 -2.87 -8.93 11.91
C ARG A 78 -3.99 -9.45 11.01
N ALA A 79 -4.25 -8.76 9.91
CA ALA A 79 -5.26 -9.21 8.94
C ALA A 79 -4.66 -10.23 7.97
N LEU A 80 -3.42 -9.98 7.53
CA LEU A 80 -2.71 -10.80 6.54
C LEU A 80 -1.68 -11.71 7.23
N ILE A 81 -2.16 -12.75 7.93
CA ILE A 81 -1.31 -13.59 8.79
C ILE A 81 -0.13 -14.22 8.04
N ASP A 82 -0.38 -14.72 6.83
CA ASP A 82 0.60 -15.47 6.02
C ASP A 82 1.35 -14.58 5.01
N ASP A 83 1.10 -13.27 4.99
CA ASP A 83 1.77 -12.38 4.07
C ASP A 83 3.19 -12.04 4.55
N ASN A 84 4.18 -12.66 3.95
CA ASN A 84 5.59 -12.33 4.19
C ASN A 84 6.17 -11.44 3.08
N LYS A 85 5.36 -11.10 2.07
CA LYS A 85 5.77 -10.24 0.95
C LYS A 85 5.62 -8.76 1.29
N GLY A 86 4.75 -8.43 2.24
CA GLY A 86 4.60 -7.09 2.81
C GLY A 86 3.69 -6.21 1.99
N CYS A 87 2.45 -6.66 1.78
CA CYS A 87 1.40 -5.88 1.15
C CYS A 87 1.12 -4.68 2.04
N ILE A 88 1.32 -3.48 1.51
CA ILE A 88 1.00 -2.22 2.19
C ILE A 88 -0.42 -1.76 1.82
N SER A 89 -0.81 -2.03 0.58
CA SER A 89 -2.05 -1.56 0.00
C SER A 89 -2.55 -2.55 -1.03
N PHE A 90 -3.86 -2.75 -1.06
CA PHE A 90 -4.53 -3.61 -2.03
C PHE A 90 -5.89 -3.02 -2.40
N SER A 91 -6.18 -2.95 -3.69
CA SER A 91 -7.53 -2.76 -4.19
C SER A 91 -7.79 -3.65 -5.39
N SER A 92 -9.06 -3.91 -5.60
CA SER A 92 -9.57 -4.43 -6.86
C SER A 92 -10.28 -3.28 -7.57
N VAL A 93 -9.90 -3.01 -8.82
CA VAL A 93 -10.34 -1.81 -9.55
C VAL A 93 -10.91 -2.23 -10.88
N ALA A 94 -12.14 -1.82 -11.12
CA ALA A 94 -12.82 -2.07 -12.38
C ALA A 94 -12.30 -1.12 -13.46
N TRP A 95 -12.37 -1.58 -14.70
CA TRP A 95 -11.94 -0.86 -15.88
C TRP A 95 -13.13 -0.68 -16.83
N GLU A 96 -13.57 0.56 -17.02
CA GLU A 96 -14.77 0.86 -17.80
C GLU A 96 -14.54 1.98 -18.81
N GLU A 97 -15.22 1.90 -19.96
CA GLU A 97 -15.24 2.98 -20.95
C GLU A 97 -16.26 4.05 -20.51
N ALA A 98 -15.78 5.27 -20.25
CA ALA A 98 -16.63 6.40 -19.94
C ALA A 98 -17.49 6.80 -21.16
N PRO A 99 -18.59 7.57 -20.98
CA PRO A 99 -19.42 8.06 -22.08
C PRO A 99 -18.66 8.89 -23.14
N THR A 100 -17.49 9.40 -22.79
CA THR A 100 -16.57 10.13 -23.67
C THR A 100 -15.72 9.23 -24.57
N GLY A 101 -15.81 7.91 -24.40
CA GLY A 101 -14.96 6.91 -25.05
C GLY A 101 -13.56 6.78 -24.45
N GLN A 102 -13.32 7.41 -23.29
CA GLN A 102 -12.06 7.28 -22.57
C GLN A 102 -12.19 6.20 -21.50
N MET A 103 -11.18 5.34 -21.40
CA MET A 103 -11.18 4.32 -20.37
C MET A 103 -10.78 4.89 -19.00
N GLU A 104 -11.52 4.52 -17.96
CA GLU A 104 -11.39 5.02 -16.60
C GLU A 104 -11.30 3.86 -15.59
N LEU A 105 -10.52 4.09 -14.55
CA LEU A 105 -10.45 3.23 -13.38
C LEU A 105 -11.62 3.57 -12.45
N TYR A 106 -12.37 2.55 -12.03
CA TYR A 106 -13.48 2.71 -11.10
C TYR A 106 -13.24 1.97 -9.79
N SER A 107 -13.30 2.71 -8.69
CA SER A 107 -13.25 2.14 -7.33
C SER A 107 -14.05 3.01 -6.35
N ALA A 108 -14.74 2.37 -5.41
CA ALA A 108 -15.44 3.03 -4.30
C ALA A 108 -16.28 4.26 -4.72
N ALA A 109 -17.10 4.08 -5.77
CA ALA A 109 -17.93 5.12 -6.37
C ALA A 109 -17.16 6.36 -6.84
N THR A 110 -15.94 6.17 -7.35
CA THR A 110 -15.09 7.23 -7.90
C THR A 110 -14.40 6.74 -9.15
N TYR A 111 -14.24 7.66 -10.09
CA TYR A 111 -13.58 7.44 -11.36
C TYR A 111 -12.26 8.20 -11.40
N LEU A 112 -11.27 7.61 -12.05
CA LEU A 112 -9.98 8.24 -12.29
C LEU A 112 -9.47 7.81 -13.67
N SER A 113 -9.07 8.76 -14.51
CA SER A 113 -8.46 8.40 -15.79
C SER A 113 -7.14 7.67 -15.54
N LEU A 114 -6.82 6.68 -16.40
CA LEU A 114 -5.56 5.93 -16.28
C LEU A 114 -4.33 6.86 -16.33
N ASN A 115 -4.37 7.88 -17.19
CA ASN A 115 -3.27 8.84 -17.31
C ASN A 115 -3.06 9.64 -16.01
N GLU A 116 -4.14 10.10 -15.37
CA GLU A 116 -4.02 10.81 -14.09
C GLU A 116 -3.50 9.87 -12.99
N PHE A 117 -3.98 8.63 -12.96
CA PHE A 117 -3.51 7.60 -12.05
C PHE A 117 -2.01 7.33 -12.21
N LEU A 118 -1.55 7.05 -13.44
CA LEU A 118 -0.14 6.78 -13.74
C LEU A 118 0.75 8.00 -13.43
N THR A 119 0.29 9.20 -13.72
CA THR A 119 1.01 10.44 -13.37
C THR A 119 1.22 10.56 -11.86
N LYS A 120 0.19 10.25 -11.06
CA LYS A 120 0.28 10.26 -9.59
C LYS A 120 1.23 9.18 -9.08
N LEU A 121 1.16 7.97 -9.61
CA LEU A 121 2.10 6.91 -9.26
C LEU A 121 3.55 7.26 -9.59
N GLU A 122 3.78 7.85 -10.77
CA GLU A 122 5.10 8.28 -11.21
C GLU A 122 5.67 9.42 -10.37
N SER A 123 4.80 10.23 -9.76
CA SER A 123 5.22 11.32 -8.87
C SER A 123 5.72 10.85 -7.51
N ALA A 124 5.43 9.61 -7.09
CA ALA A 124 5.91 9.08 -5.82
C ALA A 124 7.42 8.80 -5.87
N LYS A 125 8.16 9.38 -4.91
CA LYS A 125 9.61 9.31 -4.77
C LYS A 125 10.08 8.97 -3.36
N GLU A 126 9.22 9.15 -2.36
CA GLU A 126 9.53 8.87 -0.96
C GLU A 126 8.34 8.29 -0.19
N ALA A 127 8.59 7.83 1.03
CA ALA A 127 7.58 7.20 1.87
C ALA A 127 6.38 8.12 2.19
N LYS A 128 6.61 9.45 2.25
CA LYS A 128 5.55 10.44 2.42
C LYS A 128 4.58 10.43 1.24
N ASP A 129 5.06 10.23 0.01
CA ASP A 129 4.20 10.16 -1.16
C ASP A 129 3.33 8.90 -1.12
N ILE A 130 3.89 7.76 -0.66
CA ILE A 130 3.13 6.53 -0.46
C ILE A 130 2.07 6.71 0.62
N TYR A 131 2.41 7.38 1.73
CA TYR A 131 1.45 7.76 2.75
C TYR A 131 0.30 8.58 2.16
N SER A 132 0.60 9.61 1.37
CA SER A 132 -0.41 10.42 0.69
C SER A 132 -1.26 9.58 -0.29
N LEU A 133 -0.65 8.68 -1.06
CA LEU A 133 -1.39 7.80 -1.97
C LEU A 133 -2.39 6.89 -1.25
N ILE A 134 -2.03 6.41 -0.06
CA ILE A 134 -2.82 5.41 0.69
C ILE A 134 -3.87 6.08 1.59
N TYR A 135 -3.57 7.24 2.17
CA TYR A 135 -4.42 7.87 3.19
C TYR A 135 -5.06 9.19 2.74
N GLU A 136 -4.58 9.82 1.66
CA GLU A 136 -5.13 11.09 1.17
C GLU A 136 -5.95 10.92 -0.11
N TYR A 137 -7.06 11.67 -0.18
CA TYR A 137 -7.98 11.63 -1.32
C TYR A 137 -7.33 12.17 -2.61
N PRO A 138 -7.72 11.66 -3.81
CA PRO A 138 -8.65 10.57 -4.08
C PRO A 138 -7.97 9.19 -4.25
N MET A 139 -6.63 9.13 -4.24
CA MET A 139 -5.87 7.90 -4.54
C MET A 139 -6.06 6.82 -3.48
N SER A 140 -6.36 7.19 -2.24
CA SER A 140 -6.67 6.25 -1.16
C SER A 140 -7.81 5.29 -1.48
N LYS A 141 -8.71 5.64 -2.41
CA LYS A 141 -9.77 4.74 -2.91
C LYS A 141 -9.26 3.64 -3.83
N PHE A 142 -8.17 3.90 -4.54
CA PHE A 142 -7.53 2.98 -5.48
C PHE A 142 -6.32 2.27 -4.84
N ALA A 143 -5.90 2.70 -3.66
CA ALA A 143 -4.79 2.11 -2.93
C ALA A 143 -5.06 2.11 -1.41
N PRO A 144 -6.19 1.56 -0.93
CA PRO A 144 -6.47 1.56 0.50
C PRO A 144 -5.45 0.68 1.24
N PRO A 145 -5.14 1.00 2.50
CA PRO A 145 -4.18 0.25 3.31
C PRO A 145 -4.67 -1.18 3.57
N SER A 146 -3.79 -2.17 3.40
CA SER A 146 -4.09 -3.59 3.65
C SER A 146 -4.16 -3.92 5.15
N GLU A 147 -3.28 -3.33 5.96
CA GLU A 147 -3.18 -3.55 7.41
C GLU A 147 -3.17 -2.21 8.17
N LEU A 148 -4.32 -1.52 8.19
CA LEU A 148 -4.59 -0.19 8.76
C LEU A 148 -3.51 0.37 9.73
N LEU A 149 -3.46 -0.10 10.98
CA LEU A 149 -2.53 0.39 12.01
C LEU A 149 -1.06 0.17 11.61
N TRP A 150 -0.76 -1.03 11.12
CA TRP A 150 0.62 -1.46 10.90
C TRP A 150 1.26 -0.75 9.71
N VAL A 151 0.50 -0.60 8.64
CA VAL A 151 0.89 0.21 7.48
C VAL A 151 1.11 1.66 7.90
N TYR A 152 0.21 2.20 8.72
CA TYR A 152 0.32 3.57 9.21
C TYR A 152 1.62 3.79 9.99
N LEU A 153 1.87 2.97 11.02
CA LEU A 153 3.08 3.07 11.83
C LEU A 153 4.36 2.83 11.00
N TYR A 154 4.32 1.91 10.03
CA TYR A 154 5.43 1.65 9.14
C TYR A 154 5.78 2.87 8.28
N LEU A 155 4.80 3.51 7.66
CA LEU A 155 5.04 4.69 6.83
C LEU A 155 5.53 5.89 7.66
N LEU A 156 5.01 6.10 8.86
CA LEU A 156 5.54 7.14 9.76
C LEU A 156 7.01 6.89 10.13
N LYS A 157 7.40 5.63 10.33
CA LYS A 157 8.81 5.27 10.56
C LYS A 157 9.69 5.45 9.34
N GLU A 158 9.21 5.09 8.14
CA GLU A 158 9.91 5.35 6.89
C GLU A 158 10.05 6.85 6.58
N MET A 159 9.12 7.68 7.06
CA MET A 159 9.22 9.15 7.03
C MET A 159 10.21 9.71 8.08
N GLY A 160 10.80 8.87 8.92
CA GLY A 160 11.83 9.24 9.88
C GLY A 160 11.32 9.74 11.24
N LEU A 161 10.03 9.54 11.56
CA LEU A 161 9.49 10.00 12.84
C LEU A 161 9.96 9.12 14.01
N SER A 162 10.36 9.78 15.10
CA SER A 162 10.63 9.15 16.39
C SER A 162 9.33 8.67 17.06
N ASN A 163 9.46 7.80 18.09
CA ASN A 163 8.28 7.32 18.82
C ASN A 163 7.46 8.45 19.45
N LEU A 164 8.13 9.52 19.93
CA LEU A 164 7.45 10.67 20.51
C LEU A 164 6.68 11.47 19.44
N GLU A 165 7.30 11.72 18.29
CA GLU A 165 6.62 12.41 17.18
C GLU A 165 5.43 11.60 16.65
N ILE A 166 5.52 10.26 16.63
CA ILE A 166 4.40 9.40 16.28
C ILE A 166 3.26 9.55 17.29
N LEU A 167 3.54 9.57 18.60
CA LEU A 167 2.51 9.79 19.61
C LEU A 167 1.85 11.17 19.47
N ASP A 168 2.63 12.21 19.22
CA ASP A 168 2.11 13.57 19.00
C ASP A 168 1.21 13.63 17.75
N LYS A 169 1.59 12.94 16.68
CA LYS A 169 0.76 12.81 15.48
C LYS A 169 -0.54 12.05 15.75
N LEU A 170 -0.47 10.94 16.49
CA LEU A 170 -1.65 10.16 16.87
C LEU A 170 -2.61 10.95 17.79
N ALA A 171 -2.06 11.79 18.68
CA ALA A 171 -2.84 12.64 19.56
C ALA A 171 -3.53 13.79 18.82
N SER A 172 -2.86 14.39 17.83
CA SER A 172 -3.43 15.48 17.02
C SER A 172 -4.45 15.02 15.98
N GLU A 173 -4.39 13.75 15.56
CA GLU A 173 -5.26 13.17 14.52
C GLU A 173 -6.30 12.18 15.07
N GLN A 174 -6.65 12.22 16.36
CA GLN A 174 -7.56 11.24 16.98
C GLN A 174 -8.89 11.01 16.22
N GLU A 175 -9.46 12.05 15.60
CA GLU A 175 -10.70 11.93 14.82
C GLU A 175 -10.49 11.34 13.41
N ASN A 176 -9.28 11.45 12.86
CA ASN A 176 -8.92 11.04 11.49
C ASN A 176 -7.94 9.86 11.46
N PHE A 177 -7.71 9.23 12.61
CA PHE A 177 -6.80 8.11 12.73
C PHE A 177 -7.31 6.94 11.86
N PRO A 178 -6.52 6.42 10.90
CA PRO A 178 -7.06 5.56 9.85
C PRO A 178 -7.27 4.10 10.29
N ALA A 179 -7.17 3.80 11.59
CA ALA A 179 -7.36 2.46 12.13
C ALA A 179 -8.20 2.50 13.40
N LYS A 180 -9.08 1.51 13.60
CA LYS A 180 -9.72 1.31 14.91
C LYS A 180 -8.81 0.44 15.78
N THR A 181 -8.21 1.01 16.81
CA THR A 181 -7.40 0.26 17.77
C THR A 181 -8.24 -0.28 18.93
N LEU A 182 -7.77 -1.36 19.55
CA LEU A 182 -8.36 -1.95 20.75
C LEU A 182 -8.00 -1.18 22.02
N LYS A 183 -6.83 -0.53 22.04
CA LYS A 183 -6.40 0.45 23.05
C LYS A 183 -5.56 1.55 22.39
N PRO A 184 -5.38 2.72 23.04
CA PRO A 184 -4.51 3.78 22.53
C PRO A 184 -3.09 3.25 22.32
N VAL A 185 -2.48 3.62 21.19
CA VAL A 185 -1.06 3.34 20.93
C VAL A 185 -0.21 4.12 21.92
N ASP A 186 0.78 3.46 22.51
CA ASP A 186 1.66 4.01 23.54
C ASP A 186 3.14 3.69 23.23
N LEU A 187 4.05 4.19 24.07
CA LEU A 187 5.48 3.95 23.92
C LEU A 187 5.85 2.47 23.95
N THR A 188 5.16 1.65 24.76
CA THR A 188 5.47 0.23 24.85
C THR A 188 5.25 -0.48 23.51
N LEU A 189 4.16 -0.17 22.80
CA LEU A 189 3.97 -0.69 21.44
C LEU A 189 5.03 -0.15 20.48
N LEU A 190 5.27 1.16 20.51
CA LEU A 190 6.16 1.82 19.55
C LEU A 190 7.62 1.37 19.71
N GLU A 191 8.07 1.10 20.93
CA GLU A 191 9.39 0.53 21.21
C GLU A 191 9.51 -0.90 20.64
N ALA A 192 8.52 -1.76 20.85
CA ALA A 192 8.51 -3.10 20.26
C ALA A 192 8.47 -3.06 18.72
N PHE A 193 7.71 -2.12 18.17
CA PHE A 193 7.64 -1.89 16.72
C PHE A 193 8.98 -1.40 16.17
N GLU A 194 9.63 -0.43 16.82
CA GLU A 194 10.92 0.11 16.42
C GLU A 194 12.04 -0.92 16.51
N VAL A 195 12.09 -1.74 17.57
CA VAL A 195 13.03 -2.86 17.67
C VAL A 195 12.85 -3.83 16.50
N SER A 196 11.59 -4.18 16.18
CA SER A 196 11.28 -5.07 15.06
C SER A 196 11.66 -4.46 13.72
N TYR A 197 11.47 -3.15 13.56
CA TYR A 197 11.81 -2.39 12.35
C TYR A 197 13.31 -2.30 12.12
N ASN A 198 14.08 -1.96 13.16
CA ASN A 198 15.54 -1.90 13.08
C ASN A 198 16.14 -3.27 12.75
N LYS A 199 15.65 -4.34 13.40
CA LYS A 199 16.01 -5.72 13.03
C LYS A 199 15.69 -6.04 11.58
N ALA A 200 14.52 -5.65 11.08
CA ALA A 200 14.13 -5.86 9.69
C ALA A 200 15.06 -5.15 8.69
N ARG A 201 15.63 -4.00 9.07
CA ARG A 201 16.65 -3.25 8.32
C ARG A 201 18.08 -3.80 8.48
N GLY A 202 18.29 -4.74 9.40
CA GLY A 202 19.61 -5.30 9.71
C GLY A 202 20.47 -4.37 10.60
N GLN A 203 19.82 -3.57 11.45
CA GLN A 203 20.46 -2.69 12.44
C GLN A 203 20.44 -3.31 13.84
#